data_AF-A0A8H7TVB1-F1
#
_entry.id   AF-A0A8H7TVB1-F1
#
_cell.length_a   1.000
_cell.length_b   1.000
_cell.length_c   1.000
_cell.angle_alpha   90.00
_cell.angle_beta   90.00
_cell.angle_gamma   90.00
#
_symmetry.space_group_name_H-M   'P 1'
#
loop_
_entity.id
_entity.type
_entity.pdbx_description
1 polymer ?
#
loop_
_entity_poly.entity_id
_entity_poly.type
_entity_poly.pdbx_seq_one_letter_code
_entity_poly.pdbx_strand_id
1 'polypeptide(L)'
;MPHYHGARDSIADESLRLPPLQTAIPPSISPARDYDMRYGPTPVTAGGYLPSASSRDSPGKNTVEHILSIPYDKKLAVLGKICPRLPRQEGGTPGPDSRGPIIVVEGLEDDLLSYVGKIVEEALRVSPEEIALKTWVNEMPSDVPPFPREGERGEDLSSPVELQDLLPSIFGAILKWHENSKEMVKHIQSSSHPDQKVEEQEGEKIDKKDQESGEGSSGPPAPLKTSSATPVALVRGGFSLTTSERFACSTSQSLSNYNARDHWQWMATLWRGVPGPDLVIYIKSSSESDVGDSRNIDYLKQLGVIVVTISKDRRLGEGDERRLAFEVIEWMRSGWIRDSKPRIR
;
A
#
# COMPACT_ATOMS: atom_id res chain seq x y z
N MET A 1 -24.95 85.79 -51.75
CA MET A 1 -23.67 86.49 -51.49
C MET A 1 -22.82 85.61 -50.58
N PRO A 2 -21.51 85.49 -50.83
CA PRO A 2 -20.75 84.22 -50.77
C PRO A 2 -19.71 84.18 -49.62
N HIS A 3 -19.29 82.97 -49.19
CA HIS A 3 -17.91 82.44 -49.30
C HIS A 3 -17.59 81.26 -48.34
N TYR A 4 -16.97 80.24 -48.95
CA TYR A 4 -16.10 79.13 -48.49
C TYR A 4 -15.10 79.46 -47.35
N HIS A 5 -14.45 78.58 -46.56
CA HIS A 5 -13.93 77.19 -46.57
C HIS A 5 -13.87 76.70 -45.08
N GLY A 6 -13.65 75.45 -44.66
CA GLY A 6 -13.31 74.18 -45.28
C GLY A 6 -13.08 73.08 -44.20
N ALA A 7 -13.36 71.83 -44.60
CA ALA A 7 -12.70 70.54 -44.29
C ALA A 7 -12.24 70.12 -42.87
N ARG A 8 -12.81 68.96 -42.46
CA ARG A 8 -12.20 67.72 -41.88
C ARG A 8 -11.76 67.76 -40.41
N ASP A 9 -11.99 66.77 -39.54
CA ASP A 9 -12.44 65.36 -39.54
C ASP A 9 -12.74 65.07 -38.04
N SER A 10 -13.82 64.45 -37.51
CA SER A 10 -14.51 63.18 -37.74
C SER A 10 -14.42 62.27 -36.49
N ILE A 11 -15.60 61.90 -35.93
CA ILE A 11 -15.98 60.55 -35.42
C ILE A 11 -15.40 60.15 -34.04
N ALA A 12 -16.13 59.66 -33.02
CA ALA A 12 -17.48 59.08 -32.83
C ALA A 12 -17.97 59.41 -31.39
N ASP A 13 -19.20 59.89 -31.21
CA ASP A 13 -20.45 59.14 -30.93
C ASP A 13 -20.53 58.48 -29.54
N GLU A 14 -20.99 59.30 -28.59
CA GLU A 14 -21.21 59.00 -27.16
C GLU A 14 -22.71 58.66 -26.93
N SER A 15 -23.22 57.61 -27.58
CA SER A 15 -24.66 57.27 -27.47
C SER A 15 -25.00 55.77 -27.46
N LEU A 16 -24.15 54.89 -26.92
CA LEU A 16 -24.53 53.48 -26.68
C LEU A 16 -23.97 52.93 -25.37
N ARG A 17 -24.59 53.28 -24.24
CA ARG A 17 -24.47 52.52 -22.99
C ARG A 17 -25.83 51.96 -22.60
N LEU A 18 -25.96 50.63 -22.68
CA LEU A 18 -27.11 49.89 -22.17
C LEU A 18 -27.00 49.71 -20.66
N PRO A 19 -28.12 49.72 -19.91
CA PRO A 19 -28.11 49.40 -18.48
C PRO A 19 -27.83 47.90 -18.24
N PRO A 20 -27.19 47.52 -17.13
CA PRO A 20 -26.89 46.13 -16.83
C PRO A 20 -28.17 45.33 -16.48
N LEU A 21 -28.37 44.20 -17.17
CA LEU A 21 -29.37 43.19 -16.82
C LEU A 21 -28.92 42.43 -15.55
N GLN A 22 -29.70 42.50 -14.48
CA GLN A 22 -29.61 41.57 -13.35
C GLN A 22 -30.46 40.32 -13.65
N THR A 23 -29.82 39.18 -13.91
CA THR A 23 -30.47 37.87 -13.93
C THR A 23 -29.82 36.95 -12.91
N ALA A 24 -30.54 36.67 -11.83
CA ALA A 24 -30.20 35.62 -10.89
C ALA A 24 -30.51 34.25 -11.50
N ILE A 25 -29.53 33.33 -11.48
CA ILE A 25 -29.71 31.93 -11.87
C ILE A 25 -29.36 31.07 -10.63
N PRO A 26 -30.23 30.14 -10.21
CA PRO A 26 -29.94 29.22 -9.11
C PRO A 26 -28.97 28.11 -9.56
N PRO A 27 -28.08 27.59 -8.70
CA PRO A 27 -27.26 26.44 -9.05
C PRO A 27 -28.09 25.15 -9.03
N SER A 28 -28.35 24.61 -10.23
CA SER A 28 -28.87 23.27 -10.45
C SER A 28 -27.75 22.22 -10.31
N ILE A 29 -28.15 21.08 -9.76
CA ILE A 29 -27.43 19.84 -9.51
C ILE A 29 -26.91 19.19 -10.81
N SER A 30 -25.62 18.74 -10.80
CA SER A 30 -24.87 17.68 -11.57
C SER A 30 -25.30 17.26 -12.99
N PRO A 31 -24.43 16.73 -13.90
CA PRO A 31 -23.31 15.79 -13.62
C PRO A 31 -22.07 15.86 -14.56
N ALA A 32 -21.10 14.97 -14.28
CA ALA A 32 -20.04 14.44 -15.17
C ALA A 32 -19.01 15.42 -15.78
N ARG A 33 -17.75 15.29 -15.38
CA ARG A 33 -16.60 15.71 -16.20
C ARG A 33 -15.55 14.62 -16.28
N ASP A 34 -15.40 14.12 -17.50
CA ASP A 34 -14.20 13.49 -18.02
C ASP A 34 -12.96 14.34 -17.70
N TYR A 35 -11.93 13.70 -17.17
CA TYR A 35 -10.62 14.33 -17.00
C TYR A 35 -9.71 13.88 -18.14
N ASP A 36 -9.58 14.75 -19.14
CA ASP A 36 -8.52 14.70 -20.14
C ASP A 36 -7.18 15.10 -19.49
N MET A 37 -6.21 14.19 -19.52
CA MET A 37 -4.86 14.33 -18.97
C MET A 37 -3.92 14.90 -20.03
N ARG A 38 -3.91 16.23 -20.21
CA ARG A 38 -2.74 16.94 -20.77
C ARG A 38 -2.61 18.30 -20.08
N TYR A 39 -1.37 18.71 -19.85
CA TYR A 39 -0.90 19.94 -19.19
C TYR A 39 -0.76 19.86 -17.66
N GLY A 40 0.47 19.60 -17.22
CA GLY A 40 0.89 19.81 -15.84
C GLY A 40 1.12 21.30 -15.54
N PRO A 41 0.82 21.79 -14.32
CA PRO A 41 1.20 23.14 -13.92
C PRO A 41 2.45 23.14 -13.02
N THR A 42 3.38 24.00 -13.39
CA THR A 42 4.53 24.51 -12.61
C THR A 42 4.07 25.23 -11.31
N PRO A 43 4.91 25.31 -10.27
CA PRO A 43 4.51 25.91 -8.99
C PRO A 43 4.44 27.43 -9.08
N VAL A 44 3.30 27.99 -8.65
CA VAL A 44 3.14 29.44 -8.39
C VAL A 44 3.19 29.65 -6.88
N THR A 45 4.21 30.36 -6.44
CA THR A 45 4.38 30.86 -5.08
C THR A 45 3.65 32.20 -4.90
N ALA A 46 3.11 32.39 -3.69
CA ALA A 46 2.67 33.64 -3.06
C ALA A 46 1.19 34.06 -3.18
N GLY A 47 0.51 34.13 -2.02
CA GLY A 47 -0.82 34.73 -1.90
C GLY A 47 -1.50 34.58 -0.53
N GLY A 48 -0.93 35.18 0.53
CA GLY A 48 -1.63 35.76 1.69
C GLY A 48 -2.52 34.88 2.59
N TYR A 49 -2.04 34.58 3.81
CA TYR A 49 -2.92 34.37 4.97
C TYR A 49 -2.44 35.23 6.15
N LEU A 50 -3.38 36.02 6.68
CA LEU A 50 -3.28 36.78 7.92
C LEU A 50 -3.12 35.82 9.11
N PRO A 51 -2.29 36.12 10.13
CA PRO A 51 -2.21 35.28 11.31
C PRO A 51 -3.43 35.53 12.20
N SER A 52 -4.33 34.56 12.28
CA SER A 52 -5.33 34.50 13.35
C SER A 52 -4.62 34.17 14.66
N ALA A 53 -4.69 35.10 15.61
CA ALA A 53 -4.15 34.91 16.95
C ALA A 53 -5.09 34.02 17.79
N SER A 54 -4.75 32.73 17.94
CA SER A 54 -5.15 31.91 19.09
C SER A 54 -4.45 30.54 19.09
N SER A 55 -3.87 30.19 20.25
CA SER A 55 -3.16 28.95 20.63
C SER A 55 -1.68 28.84 20.24
N ARG A 56 -0.81 28.74 21.26
CA ARG A 56 0.62 28.39 21.14
C ARG A 56 0.78 26.88 20.95
N ASP A 57 0.19 26.33 19.90
CA ASP A 57 0.46 24.95 19.50
C ASP A 57 1.71 24.93 18.62
N SER A 58 2.67 24.09 18.99
CA SER A 58 3.88 23.89 18.19
C SER A 58 3.46 23.46 16.78
N PRO A 59 3.97 24.11 15.70
CA PRO A 59 3.48 23.89 14.34
C PRO A 59 3.51 22.41 13.91
N GLY A 60 4.45 21.61 14.45
CA GLY A 60 4.51 20.17 14.17
C GLY A 60 3.41 19.32 14.83
N LYS A 61 2.83 19.73 15.97
CA LYS A 61 1.72 18.98 16.60
C LYS A 61 0.50 18.93 15.67
N ASN A 62 0.16 20.08 15.09
CA ASN A 62 -0.91 20.22 14.13
C ASN A 62 -0.64 19.40 12.84
N THR A 63 0.61 19.40 12.34
CA THR A 63 0.97 18.61 11.15
C THR A 63 0.83 17.11 11.38
N VAL A 64 1.27 16.57 12.53
CA VAL A 64 1.11 15.14 12.86
C VAL A 64 -0.37 14.75 12.89
N GLU A 65 -1.20 15.52 13.60
CA GLU A 65 -2.65 15.29 13.66
C GLU A 65 -3.27 15.28 12.25
N HIS A 66 -2.88 16.23 11.41
CA HIS A 66 -3.33 16.26 10.02
C HIS A 66 -2.86 15.04 9.21
N ILE A 67 -1.62 14.56 9.38
CA ILE A 67 -1.13 13.34 8.71
C ILE A 67 -1.96 12.13 9.11
N LEU A 68 -2.19 11.95 10.42
CA LEU A 68 -2.95 10.83 10.97
C LEU A 68 -4.43 10.88 10.55
N SER A 69 -4.99 12.09 10.39
CA SER A 69 -6.39 12.29 9.96
C SER A 69 -6.65 11.89 8.50
N ILE A 70 -5.61 11.74 7.67
CA ILE A 70 -5.78 11.30 6.28
C ILE A 70 -6.31 9.85 6.31
N PRO A 71 -7.49 9.58 5.70
CA PRO A 71 -8.09 8.25 5.73
C PRO A 71 -7.19 7.16 5.14
N TYR A 72 -7.12 6.00 5.79
CA TYR A 72 -6.24 4.91 5.41
C TYR A 72 -6.52 4.38 4.00
N ASP A 73 -7.79 4.37 3.56
CA ASP A 73 -8.19 3.93 2.22
C ASP A 73 -7.59 4.85 1.14
N LYS A 74 -7.53 6.16 1.41
CA LYS A 74 -6.88 7.14 0.52
C LYS A 74 -5.37 6.94 0.50
N LYS A 75 -4.76 6.67 1.66
CA LYS A 75 -3.33 6.35 1.75
C LYS A 75 -2.99 5.08 0.97
N LEU A 76 -3.77 4.00 1.15
CA LEU A 76 -3.63 2.75 0.41
C LEU A 76 -3.83 2.94 -1.10
N ALA A 77 -4.77 3.78 -1.53
CA ALA A 77 -4.97 4.08 -2.95
C ALA A 77 -3.77 4.82 -3.56
N VAL A 78 -3.12 5.72 -2.82
CA VAL A 78 -1.88 6.39 -3.25
C VAL A 78 -0.73 5.38 -3.30
N LEU A 79 -0.54 4.56 -2.26
CA LEU A 79 0.49 3.52 -2.23
C LEU A 79 0.31 2.48 -3.34
N GLY A 80 -0.92 2.09 -3.69
CA GLY A 80 -1.18 1.18 -4.81
C GLY A 80 -0.74 1.75 -6.17
N LYS A 81 -0.66 3.08 -6.32
CA LYS A 81 -0.10 3.74 -7.52
C LYS A 81 1.43 3.82 -7.47
N ILE A 82 2.00 4.01 -6.28
CA ILE A 82 3.46 4.11 -6.08
C ILE A 82 4.12 2.73 -6.17
N CYS A 83 3.48 1.73 -5.59
CA CYS A 83 3.88 0.34 -5.48
C CYS A 83 2.79 -0.52 -6.13
N PRO A 84 2.77 -0.63 -7.47
CA PRO A 84 1.81 -1.50 -8.14
C PRO A 84 1.98 -2.95 -7.66
N ARG A 85 0.86 -3.67 -7.61
CA ARG A 85 0.87 -5.12 -7.40
C ARG A 85 1.56 -5.78 -8.59
N LEU A 86 2.29 -6.86 -8.34
CA LEU A 86 2.86 -7.64 -9.42
C LEU A 86 1.74 -8.23 -10.26
N PRO A 87 1.83 -8.20 -11.60
CA PRO A 87 0.86 -8.88 -12.45
C PRO A 87 0.75 -10.35 -12.05
N ARG A 88 -0.47 -10.86 -12.03
CA ARG A 88 -0.70 -12.30 -12.15
C ARG A 88 -0.46 -12.61 -13.64
N GLN A 89 0.32 -13.63 -13.98
CA GLN A 89 0.42 -14.05 -15.38
C GLN A 89 -0.96 -14.54 -15.83
N GLU A 90 -1.69 -13.69 -16.55
CA GLU A 90 -2.96 -14.04 -17.18
C GLU A 90 -2.68 -14.47 -18.63
N GLY A 91 -3.04 -15.71 -18.99
CA GLY A 91 -3.04 -16.16 -20.39
C GLY A 91 -2.31 -17.47 -20.69
N GLY A 92 -1.62 -18.08 -19.73
CA GLY A 92 -1.16 -19.46 -19.82
C GLY A 92 -2.17 -20.42 -19.20
N THR A 93 -2.27 -21.65 -19.69
CA THR A 93 -2.88 -22.77 -18.95
C THR A 93 -2.47 -22.72 -17.47
N PRO A 94 -3.38 -22.97 -16.51
CA PRO A 94 -3.03 -23.01 -15.09
C PRO A 94 -1.86 -23.98 -14.92
N GLY A 95 -0.70 -23.40 -14.64
CA GLY A 95 0.59 -24.04 -14.68
C GLY A 95 1.47 -23.49 -13.56
N PRO A 96 2.64 -24.10 -13.33
CA PRO A 96 3.55 -23.79 -12.24
C PRO A 96 4.06 -22.33 -12.21
N ASP A 97 3.80 -21.53 -13.24
CA ASP A 97 4.35 -20.18 -13.43
C ASP A 97 3.53 -19.06 -12.76
N SER A 98 2.41 -19.36 -12.09
CA SER A 98 1.69 -18.35 -11.31
C SER A 98 2.46 -18.05 -10.01
N ARG A 99 3.08 -16.86 -9.91
CA ARG A 99 3.61 -16.33 -8.64
C ARG A 99 2.54 -16.39 -7.55
N GLY A 100 2.93 -16.49 -6.27
CA GLY A 100 2.23 -16.42 -4.98
C GLY A 100 1.79 -15.02 -4.47
N PRO A 101 0.92 -14.89 -3.44
CA PRO A 101 0.47 -13.59 -2.94
C PRO A 101 1.43 -12.95 -1.93
N ILE A 102 1.35 -11.62 -1.85
CA ILE A 102 1.95 -10.80 -0.78
C ILE A 102 0.82 -10.34 0.15
N ILE A 103 0.89 -10.75 1.41
CA ILE A 103 -0.03 -10.36 2.49
C ILE A 103 0.75 -9.48 3.47
N VAL A 104 0.17 -8.35 3.90
CA VAL A 104 0.82 -7.44 4.84
C VAL A 104 -0.10 -7.09 5.99
N VAL A 105 0.47 -6.88 7.17
CA VAL A 105 -0.23 -6.37 8.37
C VAL A 105 0.22 -4.95 8.63
N GLU A 106 -0.73 -4.00 8.59
CA GLU A 106 -0.50 -2.56 8.66
C GLU A 106 -1.32 -1.93 9.79
N GLY A 107 -0.83 -0.86 10.40
CA GLY A 107 -1.46 -0.22 11.56
C GLY A 107 -0.50 0.74 12.26
N LEU A 108 -1.00 1.51 13.23
CA LEU A 108 -0.17 2.50 13.93
C LEU A 108 0.60 1.91 15.12
N GLU A 109 0.01 0.95 15.82
CA GLU A 109 0.51 0.48 17.12
C GLU A 109 1.34 -0.81 16.99
N ASP A 110 2.61 -0.78 17.43
CA ASP A 110 3.58 -1.87 17.24
C ASP A 110 3.18 -3.19 17.90
N ASP A 111 2.60 -3.12 19.10
CA ASP A 111 2.16 -4.31 19.82
C ASP A 111 0.90 -4.92 19.22
N LEU A 112 -0.01 -4.10 18.66
CA LEU A 112 -1.15 -4.60 17.89
C LEU A 112 -0.69 -5.23 16.57
N LEU A 113 0.25 -4.60 15.87
CA LEU A 113 0.89 -5.16 14.67
C LEU A 113 1.54 -6.52 14.95
N SER A 114 2.25 -6.64 16.08
CA SER A 114 2.86 -7.90 16.50
C SER A 114 1.83 -8.96 16.84
N TYR A 115 0.79 -8.60 17.60
CA TYR A 115 -0.28 -9.50 18.03
C TYR A 115 -1.12 -10.01 16.85
N VAL A 116 -1.69 -9.12 16.04
CA VAL A 116 -2.47 -9.49 14.85
C VAL A 116 -1.60 -10.20 13.82
N GLY A 117 -0.34 -9.77 13.67
CA GLY A 117 0.63 -10.43 12.81
C GLY A 117 0.80 -11.91 13.15
N LYS A 118 0.87 -12.26 14.43
CA LYS A 118 0.96 -13.66 14.88
C LYS A 118 -0.31 -14.44 14.57
N ILE A 119 -1.50 -13.87 14.80
CA ILE A 119 -2.77 -14.53 14.48
C ILE A 119 -2.84 -14.90 12.99
N VAL A 120 -2.49 -13.95 12.11
CA VAL A 120 -2.47 -14.16 10.65
C VAL A 120 -1.44 -15.22 10.26
N GLU A 121 -0.25 -15.17 10.85
CA GLU A 121 0.83 -16.12 10.61
C GLU A 121 0.46 -17.55 11.04
N GLU A 122 -0.16 -17.70 12.21
CA GLU A 122 -0.66 -18.97 12.73
C GLU A 122 -1.77 -19.53 11.85
N ALA A 123 -2.72 -18.70 11.42
CA ALA A 123 -3.79 -19.10 10.51
C ALA A 123 -3.24 -19.68 9.20
N LEU A 124 -2.26 -19.00 8.58
CA LEU A 124 -1.64 -19.44 7.34
C LEU A 124 -0.80 -20.72 7.50
N ARG A 125 -0.29 -21.01 8.70
CA ARG A 125 0.46 -22.24 8.99
C ARG A 125 -0.40 -23.48 9.19
N VAL A 126 -1.72 -23.35 9.33
CA VAL A 126 -2.63 -24.49 9.56
C VAL A 126 -2.61 -25.48 8.39
N SER A 127 -2.38 -25.02 7.15
CA SER A 127 -2.41 -25.85 5.94
C SER A 127 -1.06 -25.82 5.20
N PRO A 128 0.01 -26.40 5.76
CA PRO A 128 1.35 -26.41 5.14
C PRO A 128 1.39 -27.17 3.81
N GLU A 129 0.46 -28.09 3.58
CA GLU A 129 0.28 -28.79 2.31
C GLU A 129 -0.29 -27.90 1.18
N GLU A 130 -1.01 -26.82 1.55
CA GLU A 130 -1.58 -25.86 0.60
C GLU A 130 -0.74 -24.58 0.48
N ILE A 131 0.00 -24.22 1.54
CA ILE A 131 0.67 -22.92 1.70
C ILE A 131 2.15 -23.10 2.06
N ALA A 132 3.04 -22.63 1.19
CA ALA A 132 4.46 -22.47 1.45
C ALA A 132 4.75 -21.05 1.97
N LEU A 133 4.57 -20.84 3.27
CA LEU A 133 4.69 -19.54 3.92
C LEU A 133 6.15 -19.14 4.18
N LYS A 134 6.55 -17.93 3.76
CA LYS A 134 7.74 -17.22 4.29
C LYS A 134 7.28 -15.90 4.90
N THR A 135 7.83 -15.57 6.07
CA THR A 135 7.47 -14.37 6.83
C THR A 135 8.64 -13.38 6.85
N TRP A 136 8.34 -12.10 6.64
CA TRP A 136 9.24 -10.97 6.86
C TRP A 136 8.69 -10.13 8.00
N VAL A 137 9.61 -9.58 8.80
CA VAL A 137 9.26 -8.70 9.91
C VAL A 137 9.84 -7.34 9.62
N ASN A 138 8.98 -6.32 9.64
CA ASN A 138 9.43 -4.95 9.67
C ASN A 138 9.89 -4.59 11.07
N GLU A 139 11.14 -4.20 11.19
CA GLU A 139 11.70 -3.66 12.41
C GLU A 139 11.93 -2.18 12.16
N MET A 140 11.15 -1.34 12.84
CA MET A 140 11.32 0.09 12.75
C MET A 140 12.68 0.48 13.34
N PRO A 141 13.44 1.41 12.72
CA PRO A 141 14.66 1.93 13.32
C PRO A 141 14.40 2.48 14.72
N SER A 142 15.27 2.16 15.68
CA SER A 142 15.08 2.47 17.10
C SER A 142 15.13 3.96 17.43
N ASP A 143 15.75 4.74 16.56
CA ASP A 143 15.86 6.20 16.63
C ASP A 143 14.62 6.92 16.07
N VAL A 144 13.74 6.20 15.35
CA VAL A 144 12.45 6.73 14.89
C VAL A 144 11.43 6.58 16.03
N PRO A 145 10.87 7.69 16.55
CA PRO A 145 9.92 7.63 17.67
C PRO A 145 8.68 6.79 17.34
N PRO A 146 8.13 6.03 18.32
CA PRO A 146 6.85 5.36 18.16
C PRO A 146 5.71 6.39 18.08
N PHE A 147 4.54 5.96 17.60
CA PHE A 147 3.37 6.83 17.66
C PHE A 147 2.96 7.07 19.12
N PRO A 148 2.60 8.31 19.49
CA PRO A 148 2.05 8.60 20.82
C PRO A 148 0.80 7.76 21.05
N ARG A 149 0.70 7.10 22.20
CA ARG A 149 -0.54 6.40 22.56
C ARG A 149 -1.59 7.42 23.04
N GLU A 150 -2.85 7.16 22.73
CA GLU A 150 -3.95 7.94 23.28
C GLU A 150 -3.88 7.94 24.82
N GLY A 151 -3.77 9.12 25.41
CA GLY A 151 -3.67 9.30 26.87
C GLY A 151 -2.25 9.45 27.43
N GLU A 152 -1.20 9.27 26.64
CA GLU A 152 0.17 9.62 27.05
C GLU A 152 0.34 11.15 26.98
N ARG A 153 0.43 11.78 28.15
CA ARG A 153 0.69 13.22 28.27
C ARG A 153 2.09 13.51 27.74
N GLY A 154 2.20 14.26 26.65
CA GLY A 154 3.44 14.59 25.94
C GLY A 154 4.40 15.52 26.69
N GLU A 155 4.75 15.17 27.93
CA GLU A 155 5.70 15.89 28.78
C GLU A 155 7.15 15.38 28.61
N ASP A 156 7.34 14.22 27.96
CA ASP A 156 8.64 13.57 27.73
C ASP A 156 9.04 13.55 26.24
N LEU A 157 8.59 14.54 25.47
CA LEU A 157 9.10 14.74 24.12
C LEU A 157 10.57 15.18 24.23
N SER A 158 11.46 14.21 24.06
CA SER A 158 12.87 14.40 23.72
C SER A 158 13.02 15.56 22.73
N SER A 159 14.13 16.29 22.86
CA SER A 159 14.50 17.39 21.97
C SER A 159 14.12 17.10 20.52
N PRO A 160 13.62 18.10 19.76
CA PRO A 160 13.26 17.92 18.36
C PRO A 160 14.34 17.12 17.65
N VAL A 161 14.00 15.92 17.16
CA VAL A 161 14.96 15.14 16.39
C VAL A 161 15.08 15.83 15.05
N GLU A 162 16.26 16.35 14.77
CA GLU A 162 16.50 17.05 13.51
C GLU A 162 16.33 16.08 12.34
N LEU A 163 15.78 16.59 11.23
CA LEU A 163 15.55 15.77 10.03
C LEU A 163 16.84 15.05 9.60
N GLN A 164 17.97 15.75 9.67
CA GLN A 164 19.26 15.26 9.24
C GLN A 164 19.72 14.04 10.04
N ASP A 165 19.29 13.91 11.29
CA ASP A 165 19.65 12.78 12.15
C ASP A 165 18.81 11.54 11.84
N LEU A 166 17.54 11.72 11.43
CA LEU A 166 16.64 10.62 11.06
C LEU A 166 16.82 10.12 9.62
N LEU A 167 17.30 10.97 8.71
CA LEU A 167 17.42 10.62 7.29
C LEU A 167 18.27 9.36 7.05
N PRO A 168 19.45 9.14 7.69
CA PRO A 168 20.21 7.91 7.54
C PRO A 168 19.41 6.65 7.87
N SER A 169 18.63 6.68 8.96
CA SER A 169 17.83 5.54 9.40
C SER A 169 16.60 5.31 8.52
N ILE A 170 15.95 6.40 8.08
CA ILE A 170 14.85 6.35 7.11
C ILE A 170 15.32 5.71 5.80
N PHE A 171 16.40 6.22 5.21
CA PHE A 171 16.93 5.69 3.95
C PHE A 171 17.48 4.28 4.13
N GLY A 172 18.14 3.98 5.25
CA GLY A 172 18.59 2.63 5.58
C GLY A 172 17.45 1.63 5.63
N ALA A 173 16.33 1.99 6.28
CA ALA A 173 15.14 1.14 6.33
C ALA A 173 14.51 0.94 4.94
N ILE A 174 14.43 2.01 4.12
CA ILE A 174 13.91 1.90 2.75
C ILE A 174 14.82 1.00 1.90
N LEU A 175 16.14 1.19 1.93
CA LEU A 175 17.09 0.36 1.19
C LEU A 175 17.00 -1.12 1.60
N LYS A 176 16.89 -1.40 2.90
CA LYS A 176 16.64 -2.76 3.41
C LYS A 176 15.35 -3.34 2.84
N TRP A 177 14.29 -2.55 2.71
CA TRP A 177 13.04 -3.01 2.11
C TRP A 177 13.12 -3.28 0.61
N HIS A 178 13.92 -2.51 -0.12
CA HIS A 178 14.24 -2.82 -1.52
C HIS A 178 14.96 -4.17 -1.63
N GLU A 179 15.89 -4.49 -0.74
CA GLU A 179 16.57 -5.79 -0.70
C GLU A 179 15.63 -6.93 -0.31
N ASN A 180 14.90 -6.78 0.80
CA ASN A 180 13.90 -7.74 1.27
C ASN A 180 12.86 -8.05 0.18
N SER A 181 12.46 -7.03 -0.59
CA SER A 181 11.48 -7.20 -1.66
C SER A 181 11.97 -8.12 -2.78
N LYS A 182 13.27 -8.12 -3.10
CA LYS A 182 13.83 -9.03 -4.11
C LYS A 182 13.73 -10.48 -3.64
N GLU A 183 14.01 -10.74 -2.37
CA GLU A 183 13.80 -12.07 -1.79
C GLU A 183 12.33 -12.48 -1.73
N MET A 184 11.46 -11.54 -1.39
CA MET A 184 10.03 -11.75 -1.34
C MET A 184 9.46 -12.11 -2.71
N VAL A 185 9.86 -11.36 -3.75
CA VAL A 185 9.52 -11.64 -5.15
C VAL A 185 10.03 -13.00 -5.58
N LYS A 186 11.29 -13.33 -5.27
CA LYS A 186 11.86 -14.65 -5.58
C LYS A 186 11.04 -15.76 -4.92
N HIS A 187 10.72 -15.64 -3.63
CA HIS A 187 9.92 -16.64 -2.90
C HIS A 187 8.56 -16.88 -3.53
N ILE A 188 7.81 -15.82 -3.82
CA ILE A 188 6.49 -15.97 -4.42
C ILE A 188 6.55 -16.47 -5.86
N GLN A 189 7.64 -16.24 -6.59
CA GLN A 189 7.82 -16.75 -7.96
C GLN A 189 8.37 -18.18 -8.02
N SER A 190 8.98 -18.67 -6.94
CA SER A 190 9.45 -20.05 -6.87
C SER A 190 8.26 -21.00 -6.88
N SER A 191 7.94 -21.56 -8.06
CA SER A 191 7.18 -22.81 -8.12
C SER A 191 7.94 -23.83 -7.28
N SER A 192 7.25 -24.55 -6.39
CA SER A 192 7.86 -25.61 -5.59
C SER A 192 8.16 -26.83 -6.49
N HIS A 193 9.11 -26.68 -7.40
CA HIS A 193 9.79 -27.78 -8.08
C HIS A 193 11.12 -27.98 -7.37
N PRO A 194 11.43 -29.19 -6.87
CA PRO A 194 12.78 -29.47 -6.39
C PRO A 194 13.75 -29.29 -7.56
N ASP A 195 14.82 -28.54 -7.30
CA ASP A 195 15.95 -28.30 -8.20
C ASP A 195 16.31 -29.55 -9.02
N GLN A 196 16.02 -29.51 -10.32
CA GLN A 196 16.97 -30.12 -11.24
C GLN A 196 18.20 -29.23 -11.20
N LYS A 197 19.18 -29.62 -10.39
CA LYS A 197 20.57 -29.24 -10.63
C LYS A 197 20.83 -29.53 -12.10
N VAL A 198 20.91 -28.48 -12.91
CA VAL A 198 21.62 -28.53 -14.18
C VAL A 198 23.08 -28.71 -13.76
N GLU A 199 23.50 -29.96 -13.64
CA GLU A 199 24.92 -30.27 -13.73
C GLU A 199 25.36 -29.79 -15.11
N GLU A 200 26.20 -28.76 -15.12
CA GLU A 200 27.06 -28.44 -16.26
C GLU A 200 27.92 -29.68 -16.53
N GLN A 201 27.44 -30.56 -17.42
CA GLN A 201 28.27 -31.57 -18.04
C GLN A 201 29.02 -30.89 -19.19
N GLU A 202 30.23 -30.42 -18.88
CA GLU A 202 31.28 -30.23 -19.86
C GLU A 202 31.49 -31.55 -20.60
N GLY A 203 31.49 -31.47 -21.93
CA GLY A 203 31.50 -32.63 -22.80
C GLY A 203 32.85 -33.35 -22.84
N GLU A 204 32.79 -34.67 -22.90
CA GLU A 204 33.80 -35.45 -23.60
C GLU A 204 33.14 -36.69 -24.25
N LYS A 205 33.27 -36.79 -25.57
CA LYS A 205 32.87 -37.97 -26.36
C LYS A 205 33.89 -39.11 -26.13
N ILE A 206 33.45 -40.37 -26.24
CA ILE A 206 33.98 -41.39 -27.19
C ILE A 206 33.31 -42.77 -26.96
N ASP A 207 32.68 -43.27 -28.04
CA ASP A 207 32.51 -44.63 -28.61
C ASP A 207 32.07 -45.91 -27.84
N LYS A 208 30.99 -46.51 -28.40
CA LYS A 208 30.78 -47.91 -28.86
C LYS A 208 30.56 -49.10 -27.87
N LYS A 209 29.36 -49.72 -27.95
CA LYS A 209 29.03 -51.01 -28.65
C LYS A 209 28.09 -51.98 -27.87
N ASP A 210 26.99 -52.36 -28.55
CA ASP A 210 26.18 -53.61 -28.61
C ASP A 210 25.72 -54.46 -27.39
N GLN A 211 24.46 -54.95 -27.54
CA GLN A 211 23.83 -56.21 -27.04
C GLN A 211 23.46 -56.33 -25.54
N GLU A 212 22.37 -56.99 -25.09
CA GLU A 212 21.18 -57.66 -25.64
C GLU A 212 20.20 -57.93 -24.46
N SER A 213 18.89 -57.99 -24.73
CA SER A 213 17.78 -58.70 -24.03
C SER A 213 17.73 -58.89 -22.51
N GLY A 214 16.60 -58.47 -21.91
CA GLY A 214 16.10 -58.97 -20.62
C GLY A 214 14.72 -58.43 -20.28
N GLU A 215 13.66 -59.18 -20.60
CA GLU A 215 12.28 -58.93 -20.15
C GLU A 215 12.16 -59.07 -18.62
N GLY A 216 11.50 -58.09 -17.99
CA GLY A 216 11.17 -58.10 -16.57
C GLY A 216 10.07 -57.08 -16.26
N SER A 217 8.82 -57.54 -16.33
CA SER A 217 7.62 -56.80 -15.94
C SER A 217 7.60 -56.47 -14.45
N SER A 218 7.55 -55.18 -14.07
CA SER A 218 6.81 -54.69 -12.90
C SER A 218 6.51 -53.20 -13.09
N GLY A 219 5.27 -52.79 -12.82
CA GLY A 219 4.65 -51.55 -13.31
C GLY A 219 5.35 -50.23 -12.94
N PRO A 220 4.96 -49.12 -13.60
CA PRO A 220 5.53 -47.82 -13.30
C PRO A 220 5.22 -47.43 -11.85
N PRO A 221 6.19 -46.85 -11.11
CA PRO A 221 5.93 -46.34 -9.77
C PRO A 221 4.87 -45.24 -9.89
N ALA A 222 3.86 -45.31 -9.02
CA ALA A 222 2.85 -44.26 -8.90
C ALA A 222 3.55 -42.90 -8.74
N PRO A 223 3.12 -41.84 -9.47
CA PRO A 223 3.75 -40.54 -9.33
C PRO A 223 3.60 -40.08 -7.87
N LEU A 224 4.74 -39.90 -7.21
CA LEU A 224 4.83 -39.19 -5.93
C LEU A 224 4.12 -37.86 -6.12
N LYS A 225 3.02 -37.65 -5.39
CA LYS A 225 2.30 -36.38 -5.38
C LYS A 225 3.23 -35.32 -4.82
N THR A 226 3.94 -34.61 -5.68
CA THR A 226 4.59 -33.35 -5.34
C THR A 226 3.47 -32.36 -5.06
N SER A 227 3.12 -32.15 -3.80
CA SER A 227 2.18 -31.10 -3.41
C SER A 227 2.80 -29.75 -3.74
N SER A 228 2.31 -29.11 -4.80
CA SER A 228 2.72 -27.77 -5.21
C SER A 228 2.06 -26.72 -4.32
N ALA A 229 2.52 -26.62 -3.07
CA ALA A 229 2.00 -25.63 -2.12
C ALA A 229 2.18 -24.21 -2.69
N THR A 230 1.17 -23.36 -2.54
CA THR A 230 1.22 -21.99 -3.06
C THR A 230 2.23 -21.20 -2.22
N PRO A 231 3.29 -20.61 -2.81
CA PRO A 231 4.21 -19.79 -2.04
C PRO A 231 3.49 -18.53 -1.57
N VAL A 232 3.54 -18.22 -0.28
CA VAL A 232 2.89 -17.03 0.29
C VAL A 232 3.94 -16.21 1.01
N ALA A 233 3.97 -14.91 0.72
CA ALA A 233 4.75 -13.95 1.48
C ALA A 233 3.87 -13.22 2.49
N LEU A 234 4.27 -13.25 3.76
CA LEU A 234 3.65 -12.47 4.82
C LEU A 234 4.63 -11.43 5.34
N VAL A 235 4.22 -10.17 5.38
CA VAL A 235 4.93 -9.11 6.12
C VAL A 235 4.15 -8.77 7.39
N ARG A 236 4.81 -8.86 8.54
CA ARG A 236 4.28 -8.42 9.84
C ARG A 236 5.11 -7.29 10.44
N GLY A 237 4.52 -6.52 11.35
CA GLY A 237 5.19 -5.34 11.96
C GLY A 237 5.03 -4.04 11.17
N GLY A 238 4.08 -3.96 10.25
CA GLY A 238 3.92 -2.83 9.33
C GLY A 238 4.68 -3.04 8.02
N PHE A 239 4.27 -2.35 6.97
CA PHE A 239 4.94 -2.34 5.67
C PHE A 239 4.98 -0.90 5.15
N SER A 240 4.57 -0.64 3.91
CA SER A 240 4.71 0.67 3.28
C SER A 240 3.80 1.74 3.89
N LEU A 241 2.60 1.38 4.33
CA LEU A 241 1.68 2.33 4.96
C LEU A 241 2.20 2.75 6.34
N THR A 242 2.42 1.79 7.24
CA THR A 242 2.88 2.03 8.61
C THR A 242 4.20 2.81 8.62
N THR A 243 5.15 2.40 7.78
CA THR A 243 6.48 2.99 7.76
C THR A 243 6.47 4.42 7.21
N SER A 244 5.75 4.66 6.11
CA SER A 244 5.63 6.03 5.58
C SER A 244 4.88 6.96 6.54
N GLU A 245 3.87 6.45 7.24
CA GLU A 245 3.17 7.21 8.27
C GLU A 245 4.10 7.58 9.42
N ARG A 246 4.91 6.62 9.89
CA ARG A 246 5.85 6.86 10.98
C ARG A 246 6.91 7.87 10.59
N PHE A 247 7.55 7.69 9.43
CA PHE A 247 8.56 8.63 8.94
C PHE A 247 8.01 10.04 8.73
N ALA A 248 6.80 10.16 8.18
CA ALA A 248 6.16 11.46 7.98
C ALA A 248 5.89 12.16 9.31
N CYS A 249 5.37 11.43 10.30
CA CYS A 249 5.09 11.99 11.63
C CYS A 249 6.39 12.39 12.35
N SER A 250 7.41 11.54 12.36
CA SER A 250 8.68 11.80 13.04
C SER A 250 9.47 12.98 12.45
N THR A 251 9.24 13.32 11.17
CA THR A 251 9.94 14.42 10.49
C THR A 251 9.08 15.68 10.31
N SER A 252 7.83 15.66 10.77
CA SER A 252 6.83 16.72 10.55
C SER A 252 7.21 18.10 11.10
N GLN A 253 8.05 18.15 12.15
CA GLN A 253 8.50 19.40 12.77
C GLN A 253 9.54 20.13 11.91
N SER A 254 10.28 19.40 11.08
CA SER A 254 11.43 19.89 10.33
C SER A 254 11.07 20.36 8.92
N LEU A 255 9.81 20.20 8.50
CA LEU A 255 9.33 20.58 7.17
C LEU A 255 8.17 21.59 7.26
N SER A 256 8.50 22.87 7.46
CA SER A 256 7.53 23.98 7.47
C SER A 256 6.92 24.29 6.09
N ASN A 257 7.47 23.73 5.01
CA ASN A 257 7.12 24.08 3.63
C ASN A 257 6.12 23.12 2.96
N TYR A 258 5.76 22.00 3.60
CA TYR A 258 4.85 21.02 3.04
C TYR A 258 3.55 20.96 3.86
N ASN A 259 2.42 20.79 3.17
CA ASN A 259 1.21 20.37 3.87
C ASN A 259 1.33 18.89 4.27
N ALA A 260 0.52 18.48 5.25
CA ALA A 260 0.54 17.12 5.79
C ALA A 260 0.42 16.02 4.73
N ARG A 261 -0.44 16.21 3.73
CA ARG A 261 -0.66 15.22 2.66
C ARG A 261 0.57 15.08 1.78
N ASP A 262 1.15 16.19 1.36
CA ASP A 262 2.32 16.21 0.48
C ASP A 262 3.54 15.64 1.20
N HIS A 263 3.71 15.94 2.48
CA HIS A 263 4.78 15.39 3.31
C HIS A 263 4.65 13.87 3.47
N TRP A 264 3.46 13.39 3.82
CA TRP A 264 3.19 11.95 3.89
C TRP A 264 3.40 11.27 2.54
N GLN A 265 2.94 11.89 1.46
CA GLN A 265 3.10 11.35 0.10
C GLN A 265 4.57 11.31 -0.32
N TRP A 266 5.38 12.30 0.07
CA TRP A 266 6.82 12.27 -0.15
C TRP A 266 7.46 11.04 0.51
N MET A 267 7.14 10.75 1.77
CA MET A 267 7.59 9.53 2.45
C MET A 267 7.07 8.25 1.81
N ALA A 268 5.82 8.25 1.32
CA ALA A 268 5.27 7.12 0.56
C ALA A 268 6.06 6.88 -0.74
N THR A 269 6.56 7.93 -1.38
CA THR A 269 7.24 7.80 -2.67
C THR A 269 8.61 7.12 -2.62
N LEU A 270 9.20 6.97 -1.43
CA LEU A 270 10.45 6.24 -1.22
C LEU A 270 10.32 4.74 -1.54
N TRP A 271 9.08 4.21 -1.52
CA TRP A 271 8.77 2.81 -1.78
C TRP A 271 8.68 2.43 -3.27
N ARG A 272 8.89 3.38 -4.20
CA ARG A 272 8.90 3.06 -5.63
C ARG A 272 9.91 1.95 -5.93
N GLY A 273 9.49 0.94 -6.68
CA GLY A 273 10.31 -0.24 -6.99
C GLY A 273 10.08 -1.42 -6.04
N VAL A 274 9.40 -1.20 -4.91
CA VAL A 274 8.92 -2.27 -4.03
C VAL A 274 7.51 -2.70 -4.49
N PRO A 275 7.22 -4.01 -4.62
CA PRO A 275 5.91 -4.49 -5.05
C PRO A 275 4.84 -4.20 -3.99
N GLY A 276 3.65 -3.81 -4.46
CA GLY A 276 2.49 -3.61 -3.59
C GLY A 276 1.87 -4.92 -3.08
N PRO A 277 1.16 -4.89 -1.94
CA PRO A 277 0.50 -6.05 -1.38
C PRO A 277 -0.74 -6.46 -2.17
N ASP A 278 -1.05 -7.76 -2.18
CA ASP A 278 -2.30 -8.31 -2.72
C ASP A 278 -3.43 -8.27 -1.70
N LEU A 279 -3.10 -8.44 -0.41
CA LEU A 279 -4.01 -8.31 0.73
C LEU A 279 -3.37 -7.45 1.82
N VAL A 280 -4.13 -6.49 2.34
CA VAL A 280 -3.75 -5.70 3.51
C VAL A 280 -4.65 -6.07 4.69
N ILE A 281 -4.07 -6.47 5.81
CA ILE A 281 -4.75 -6.56 7.09
C ILE A 281 -4.50 -5.23 7.81
N TYR A 282 -5.49 -4.34 7.80
CA TYR A 282 -5.38 -3.00 8.38
C TYR A 282 -5.96 -2.97 9.79
N ILE A 283 -5.13 -2.63 10.77
CA ILE A 283 -5.52 -2.52 12.18
C ILE A 283 -6.00 -1.09 12.45
N LYS A 284 -7.25 -0.98 12.91
CA LYS A 284 -7.86 0.26 13.37
C LYS A 284 -8.15 0.15 14.86
N SER A 285 -7.77 1.16 15.64
CA SER A 285 -8.16 1.24 17.05
C SER A 285 -9.57 1.83 17.15
N SER A 286 -10.44 1.20 17.96
CA SER A 286 -11.82 1.63 18.15
C SER A 286 -11.88 3.00 18.81
N SER A 287 -12.48 3.97 18.13
CA SER A 287 -12.81 5.27 18.73
C SER A 287 -14.16 5.19 19.47
N GLU A 288 -14.46 6.15 20.37
CA GLU A 288 -15.75 6.20 21.09
C GLU A 288 -16.96 6.34 20.16
N SER A 289 -16.75 6.85 18.94
CA SER A 289 -17.75 6.96 17.88
C SER A 289 -18.05 5.65 17.12
N ASP A 290 -17.21 4.61 17.27
CA ASP A 290 -17.33 3.37 16.48
C ASP A 290 -18.22 2.29 17.16
N VAL A 291 -18.70 2.55 18.38
CA VAL A 291 -19.35 1.55 19.27
C VAL A 291 -20.71 1.04 18.74
N GLY A 292 -21.30 1.70 17.74
CA GLY A 292 -22.69 1.47 17.31
C GLY A 292 -22.93 0.52 16.15
N ASP A 293 -21.97 0.31 15.22
CA ASP A 293 -22.35 -0.20 13.88
C ASP A 293 -21.32 -1.09 13.15
N SER A 294 -20.18 -1.42 13.75
CA SER A 294 -19.10 -2.13 13.02
C SER A 294 -18.83 -3.53 13.56
N ARG A 295 -18.82 -4.53 12.66
CA ARG A 295 -18.13 -5.80 12.92
C ARG A 295 -16.66 -5.50 13.18
N ASN A 296 -16.07 -6.16 14.18
CA ASN A 296 -14.64 -6.02 14.48
C ASN A 296 -13.76 -6.48 13.31
N ILE A 297 -14.24 -7.41 12.49
CA ILE A 297 -13.57 -7.87 11.27
C ILE A 297 -14.45 -7.57 10.06
N ASP A 298 -13.98 -6.70 9.16
CA ASP A 298 -14.67 -6.37 7.92
C ASP A 298 -13.78 -6.57 6.69
N TYR A 299 -14.27 -7.27 5.67
CA TYR A 299 -13.51 -7.55 4.46
C TYR A 299 -13.98 -6.70 3.27
N LEU A 300 -13.19 -5.66 2.97
CA LEU A 300 -13.39 -4.77 1.84
C LEU A 300 -12.80 -5.39 0.55
N LYS A 301 -13.55 -6.33 -0.03
CA LYS A 301 -13.14 -7.11 -1.22
C LYS A 301 -12.59 -6.28 -2.37
N GLN A 302 -13.24 -5.15 -2.68
CA GLN A 302 -12.86 -4.28 -3.80
C GLN A 302 -11.47 -3.64 -3.62
N LEU A 303 -11.04 -3.46 -2.36
CA LEU A 303 -9.74 -2.86 -2.03
C LEU A 303 -8.69 -3.94 -1.72
N GLY A 304 -9.09 -5.19 -1.51
CA GLY A 304 -8.21 -6.23 -0.97
C GLY A 304 -7.71 -5.87 0.42
N VAL A 305 -8.62 -5.40 1.29
CA VAL A 305 -8.30 -4.97 2.66
C VAL A 305 -9.23 -5.66 3.65
N ILE A 306 -8.68 -6.34 4.65
CA ILE A 306 -9.41 -6.78 5.84
C ILE A 306 -9.13 -5.76 6.95
N VAL A 307 -10.17 -5.10 7.42
CA VAL A 307 -10.10 -4.14 8.53
C VAL A 307 -10.32 -4.90 9.83
N VAL A 308 -9.41 -4.71 10.77
CA VAL A 308 -9.42 -5.29 12.11
C VAL A 308 -9.58 -4.14 13.10
N THR A 309 -10.80 -3.97 13.61
CA THR A 309 -11.11 -2.99 14.66
C THR A 309 -10.81 -3.62 16.02
N ILE A 310 -9.84 -3.05 16.73
CA ILE A 310 -9.43 -3.52 18.06
C ILE A 310 -10.05 -2.63 19.12
N SER A 311 -10.66 -3.25 20.12
CA SER A 311 -11.31 -2.56 21.22
C SER A 311 -10.29 -1.91 22.17
N LYS A 312 -10.75 -1.07 23.10
CA LYS A 312 -9.88 -0.40 24.08
C LYS A 312 -9.10 -1.37 24.99
N ASP A 313 -9.54 -2.62 25.10
CA ASP A 313 -8.80 -3.68 25.81
C ASP A 313 -7.55 -4.17 25.05
N ARG A 314 -7.32 -3.65 23.84
CA ARG A 314 -6.15 -3.92 22.99
C ARG A 314 -6.00 -5.40 22.67
N ARG A 315 -7.12 -6.12 22.61
CA ARG A 315 -7.20 -7.53 22.24
C ARG A 315 -8.38 -7.80 21.33
N LEU A 316 -8.29 -8.89 20.58
CA LEU A 316 -9.44 -9.44 19.88
C LEU A 316 -10.09 -10.49 20.78
N GLY A 317 -11.43 -10.55 20.74
CA GLY A 317 -12.13 -11.69 21.32
C GLY A 317 -11.79 -12.95 20.53
N GLU A 318 -11.82 -14.12 21.18
CA GLU A 318 -11.52 -15.41 20.54
C GLU A 318 -12.39 -15.66 19.28
N GLY A 319 -13.63 -15.16 19.28
CA GLY A 319 -14.52 -15.20 18.12
C GLY A 319 -14.01 -14.36 16.94
N ASP A 320 -13.45 -13.19 17.20
CA ASP A 320 -12.90 -12.29 16.18
C ASP A 320 -11.55 -12.78 15.66
N GLU A 321 -10.71 -13.38 16.51
CA GLU A 321 -9.47 -14.06 16.08
C GLU A 321 -9.79 -15.19 15.09
N ARG A 322 -10.77 -16.04 15.44
CA ARG A 322 -11.26 -17.10 14.53
C ARG A 322 -11.84 -16.53 13.24
N ARG A 323 -12.56 -15.41 13.33
CA ARG A 323 -13.12 -14.75 12.15
C ARG A 323 -12.03 -14.20 11.24
N LEU A 324 -11.02 -13.55 11.79
CA LEU A 324 -9.86 -13.05 11.05
C LEU A 324 -9.13 -14.19 10.36
N ALA A 325 -8.81 -15.26 11.08
CA ALA A 325 -8.16 -16.45 10.53
C ALA A 325 -8.99 -17.05 9.39
N PHE A 326 -10.31 -17.13 9.56
CA PHE A 326 -11.23 -17.59 8.52
C PHE A 326 -11.18 -16.71 7.27
N GLU A 327 -11.28 -15.39 7.39
CA GLU A 327 -11.27 -14.47 6.24
C GLU A 327 -9.96 -14.53 5.45
N VAL A 328 -8.82 -14.60 6.16
CA VAL A 328 -7.50 -14.73 5.52
C VAL A 328 -7.40 -16.03 4.71
N ILE A 329 -7.82 -17.16 5.29
CA ILE A 329 -7.77 -18.46 4.62
C ILE A 329 -8.81 -18.57 3.50
N GLU A 330 -10.00 -18.00 3.69
CA GLU A 330 -11.02 -17.94 2.64
C GLU A 330 -10.52 -17.13 1.46
N TRP A 331 -9.92 -15.97 1.68
CA TRP A 331 -9.33 -15.15 0.64
C TRP A 331 -8.24 -15.91 -0.15
N MET A 332 -7.34 -16.57 0.57
CA MET A 332 -6.30 -17.43 -0.01
C MET A 332 -6.90 -18.56 -0.87
N ARG A 333 -7.93 -19.24 -0.36
CA ARG A 333 -8.55 -20.37 -1.06
C ARG A 333 -9.36 -19.93 -2.26
N SER A 334 -10.14 -18.87 -2.13
CA SER A 334 -11.06 -18.38 -3.15
C SER A 334 -10.34 -17.66 -4.29
N GLY A 335 -9.28 -16.90 -4.03
CA GLY A 335 -8.57 -16.14 -5.07
C GLY A 335 -7.28 -16.76 -5.58
N TRP A 336 -6.62 -17.61 -4.79
CA TRP A 336 -5.23 -17.98 -5.02
C TRP A 336 -5.00 -19.48 -5.22
N ILE A 337 -5.60 -20.32 -4.37
CA ILE A 337 -5.44 -21.79 -4.44
C ILE A 337 -6.42 -22.44 -5.41
N ARG A 338 -7.64 -21.90 -5.57
CA ARG A 338 -8.64 -22.47 -6.50
C ARG A 338 -8.36 -22.09 -7.95
N ASP A 339 -7.84 -20.89 -8.20
CA ASP A 339 -7.50 -20.41 -9.53
C ASP A 339 -6.23 -21.08 -10.11
N SER A 340 -5.38 -21.66 -9.25
CA SER A 340 -4.18 -22.40 -9.67
C SER A 340 -4.44 -23.85 -10.03
N LYS A 341 -5.63 -24.40 -9.75
CA LYS A 341 -6.02 -25.77 -10.17
C LYS A 341 -6.68 -25.74 -11.54
N PRO A 342 -6.29 -26.61 -12.49
CA PRO A 342 -6.95 -26.70 -13.79
C PRO A 342 -8.44 -27.01 -13.60
N ARG A 343 -9.30 -26.19 -14.20
CA ARG A 343 -10.72 -26.49 -14.33
C ARG A 343 -10.87 -27.68 -15.27
N ILE A 344 -11.06 -28.87 -14.72
CA ILE A 344 -11.45 -30.05 -15.49
C ILE A 344 -12.83 -29.74 -16.08
N ARG A 345 -12.92 -29.65 -17.41
CA ARG A 345 -14.18 -29.53 -18.15
C ARG A 345 -14.69 -30.90 -18.56
#